data_AF-A0A257ZS73-F1
#
_entry.id   AF-A0A257ZS73-F1
#
_cell.length_a   1.000
_cell.length_b   1.000
_cell.length_c   1.000
_cell.angle_alpha   90.00
_cell.angle_beta   90.00
_cell.angle_gamma   90.00
#
_symmetry.space_group_name_H-M   'P 1'
#
loop_
_entity.id
_entity.type
_entity.pdbx_description
1 polymer ?
#
loop_
_entity_poly.entity_id
_entity_poly.type
_entity_poly.pdbx_seq_one_letter_code
_entity_poly.pdbx_strand_id
1 'polypeptide(L)'
;MAAQLPFEEDGPERDGEPALRVDVDGYEGPLDLLLDLARRQKVDLHRISILALAEQYLVFVEQARALRLELAADYLVMAAWLAYLKSRLLLPEPPKGEEPSAADLATSLALRLRRLEAIRAAARRLASRERLGQDVFARGAPEAVVAGARPVWEAELYDLLSAYAQQRMKRVQGHISVGQRVVWSLVEARE
;
A
#
# COMPACT_ATOMS: atom_id res chain seq x y z
N MET A 1 5.22 29.13 -22.86
CA MET A 1 3.92 28.54 -22.48
C MET A 1 3.72 27.29 -23.31
N ALA A 2 4.10 26.13 -22.79
CA ALA A 2 3.86 24.84 -23.44
C ALA A 2 2.49 24.34 -22.98
N ALA A 3 1.64 23.95 -23.94
CA ALA A 3 0.30 23.43 -23.67
C ALA A 3 0.39 22.02 -23.05
N GLN A 4 -0.15 21.85 -21.85
CA GLN A 4 -0.49 20.54 -21.30
C GLN A 4 -1.65 19.96 -22.12
N LEU A 5 -1.44 18.78 -22.72
CA LEU A 5 -2.52 17.94 -23.24
C LEU A 5 -3.18 17.22 -22.05
N PRO A 6 -4.51 17.18 -21.94
CA PRO A 6 -5.20 16.49 -20.87
C PRO A 6 -5.10 14.99 -21.12
N PHE A 7 -4.61 14.25 -20.13
CA PHE A 7 -4.82 12.80 -20.07
C PHE A 7 -6.32 12.57 -19.88
N GLU A 8 -6.99 12.03 -20.90
CA GLU A 8 -8.30 11.40 -20.73
C GLU A 8 -8.10 10.08 -19.97
N GLU A 9 -8.11 10.16 -18.65
CA GLU A 9 -8.44 9.02 -17.78
C GLU A 9 -9.92 9.14 -17.43
N ASP A 10 -10.73 8.20 -17.94
CA ASP A 10 -11.88 7.59 -17.28
C ASP A 10 -12.62 6.70 -18.30
N GLY A 11 -12.00 5.59 -18.67
CA GLY A 11 -12.75 4.43 -19.16
C GLY A 11 -13.40 3.75 -17.95
N PRO A 12 -14.66 3.27 -18.05
CA PRO A 12 -15.38 2.76 -16.89
C PRO A 12 -14.59 1.62 -16.24
N GLU A 13 -14.32 1.78 -14.94
CA GLU A 13 -13.83 0.74 -14.04
C GLU A 13 -14.61 -0.54 -14.34
N ARG A 14 -13.91 -1.57 -14.86
CA ARG A 14 -14.45 -2.92 -15.00
C ARG A 14 -14.52 -3.56 -13.61
N ASP A 15 -15.35 -2.98 -12.75
CA ASP A 15 -15.73 -3.55 -11.47
C ASP A 15 -16.74 -4.65 -11.72
N GLY A 16 -16.30 -5.91 -11.59
CA GLY A 16 -17.21 -7.03 -11.39
C GLY A 16 -17.05 -8.27 -12.26
N GLU A 17 -16.08 -8.33 -13.17
CA GLU A 17 -15.70 -9.66 -13.70
C GLU A 17 -14.82 -10.34 -12.64
N PRO A 18 -15.26 -11.47 -12.04
CA PRO A 18 -14.33 -12.27 -11.25
C PRO A 18 -13.22 -12.66 -12.21
N ALA A 19 -12.03 -12.06 -12.03
CA ALA A 19 -10.86 -12.45 -12.79
C ALA A 19 -10.77 -13.97 -12.68
N LEU A 20 -11.06 -14.67 -13.78
CA LEU A 20 -11.04 -16.12 -13.83
C LEU A 20 -9.59 -16.54 -13.57
N ARG A 21 -9.29 -16.77 -12.29
CA ARG A 21 -8.01 -17.29 -11.83
C ARG A 21 -8.02 -18.77 -12.18
N VAL A 22 -7.54 -19.06 -13.38
CA VAL A 22 -7.36 -20.43 -13.85
C VAL A 22 -6.23 -21.04 -13.03
N ASP A 23 -6.60 -21.91 -12.10
CA ASP A 23 -5.66 -22.68 -11.29
C ASP A 23 -5.12 -23.84 -12.12
N VAL A 24 -3.98 -23.60 -12.77
CA VAL A 24 -3.18 -24.64 -13.40
C VAL A 24 -2.20 -25.10 -12.33
N ASP A 25 -2.50 -26.20 -11.63
CA ASP A 25 -1.64 -26.84 -10.61
C ASP A 25 -1.05 -25.89 -9.53
N GLY A 26 -1.71 -24.76 -9.22
CA GLY A 26 -1.27 -23.77 -8.23
C GLY A 26 -0.44 -22.62 -8.77
N TYR A 27 -0.21 -22.50 -10.08
CA TYR A 27 0.64 -21.45 -10.66
C TYR A 27 -0.11 -20.13 -10.92
N GLU A 28 0.53 -19.00 -10.60
CA GLU A 28 -0.05 -17.66 -10.79
C GLU A 28 0.07 -17.13 -12.23
N GLY A 29 0.62 -17.91 -13.16
CA GLY A 29 0.74 -17.54 -14.58
C GLY A 29 1.82 -18.34 -15.34
N PRO A 30 1.95 -18.14 -16.66
CA PRO A 30 2.85 -18.94 -17.50
C PRO A 30 4.34 -18.74 -17.17
N LEU A 31 4.75 -17.54 -16.75
CA LEU A 31 6.14 -17.29 -16.32
C LEU A 31 6.49 -17.99 -15.00
N ASP A 32 5.51 -18.18 -14.12
CA ASP A 32 5.69 -18.84 -12.83
C ASP A 32 5.87 -20.35 -13.04
N LEU A 33 5.04 -20.95 -13.91
CA LEU A 33 5.22 -22.32 -14.37
C LEU A 33 6.59 -22.52 -15.04
N LEU A 34 7.00 -21.62 -15.93
CA LEU A 34 8.33 -21.68 -16.55
C LEU A 34 9.47 -21.60 -15.52
N LEU A 35 9.32 -20.76 -14.50
CA LEU A 35 10.30 -20.65 -13.42
C LEU A 35 10.37 -21.94 -12.60
N ASP A 36 9.24 -22.60 -12.33
CA ASP A 36 9.21 -23.88 -11.62
C ASP A 36 9.83 -25.02 -12.46
N LEU A 37 9.49 -25.11 -13.74
CA LEU A 37 10.10 -26.08 -14.66
C LEU A 37 11.62 -25.89 -14.76
N ALA A 38 12.09 -24.63 -14.84
CA ALA A 38 13.52 -24.32 -14.83
C ALA A 38 14.21 -24.79 -13.53
N ARG A 39 13.55 -24.64 -12.37
CA ARG A 39 14.05 -25.11 -11.07
C ARG A 39 14.13 -26.63 -11.00
N ARG A 40 13.12 -27.35 -11.50
CA ARG A 40 13.08 -28.83 -11.51
C ARG A 40 14.22 -29.44 -12.32
N GLN A 41 14.63 -28.79 -13.41
CA GLN A 41 15.77 -29.23 -14.23
C GLN A 41 17.13 -29.10 -13.52
N LYS A 42 17.22 -28.44 -12.35
CA LYS A 42 18.49 -28.19 -11.62
C LYS A 42 19.61 -27.59 -12.49
N VAL A 43 19.24 -26.85 -13.53
CA VAL A 43 20.20 -26.16 -14.39
C VAL A 43 20.38 -24.75 -13.85
N ASP A 44 21.63 -24.33 -13.66
CA ASP A 44 21.95 -22.93 -13.37
C ASP A 44 21.21 -22.03 -14.36
N LEU A 45 20.53 -20.99 -13.87
CA LEU A 45 19.78 -20.07 -14.75
C LEU A 45 20.69 -19.40 -15.82
N HIS A 46 22.01 -19.46 -15.63
CA HIS A 46 23.04 -19.02 -16.55
C HIS A 46 23.31 -19.97 -17.73
N ARG A 47 22.90 -21.24 -17.62
CA ARG A 47 23.11 -22.32 -18.60
C ARG A 47 21.80 -22.96 -19.05
N ILE A 48 20.66 -22.28 -18.91
CA ILE A 48 19.37 -22.83 -19.33
C ILE A 48 19.42 -23.06 -20.83
N SER A 49 19.19 -24.32 -21.25
CA SER A 49 18.75 -24.58 -22.60
C SER A 49 17.30 -24.11 -22.72
N ILE A 50 17.09 -22.87 -23.19
CA ILE A 50 15.74 -22.30 -23.38
C ILE A 50 14.89 -23.19 -24.28
N LEU A 51 15.54 -23.92 -25.20
CA LEU A 51 14.93 -24.96 -26.02
C LEU A 51 14.31 -26.08 -25.17
N ALA A 52 15.07 -26.66 -24.23
CA ALA A 52 14.58 -27.74 -23.38
C ALA A 52 13.44 -27.28 -22.46
N LEU A 53 13.51 -26.03 -21.97
CA LEU A 53 12.43 -25.43 -21.18
C LEU A 53 11.16 -25.25 -22.02
N ALA A 54 11.30 -24.75 -23.25
CA ALA A 54 10.19 -24.60 -24.19
C ALA A 54 9.49 -25.95 -24.48
N GLU A 55 10.26 -27.02 -24.68
CA GLU A 55 9.72 -28.36 -24.90
C GLU A 55 8.91 -28.87 -23.71
N GLN A 56 9.43 -28.72 -22.49
CA GLN A 56 8.71 -29.15 -21.28
C GLN A 56 7.43 -28.37 -21.08
N TYR A 57 7.47 -27.05 -21.32
CA TYR A 57 6.28 -26.22 -21.22
C TYR A 57 5.22 -26.65 -22.24
N LEU A 58 5.60 -26.90 -23.49
CA LEU A 58 4.67 -27.36 -24.52
C LEU A 58 4.05 -28.72 -24.17
N VAL A 59 4.86 -29.67 -23.67
CA VAL A 59 4.35 -30.97 -23.21
C VAL A 59 3.35 -30.80 -22.07
N PHE A 60 3.65 -29.93 -21.11
CA PHE A 60 2.76 -29.64 -20.00
C PHE A 60 1.43 -29.05 -20.48
N VAL A 61 1.46 -28.05 -21.37
CA VAL A 61 0.26 -27.42 -21.90
C VAL A 61 -0.60 -28.42 -22.70
N GLU A 62 0.00 -29.30 -23.50
CA GLU A 62 -0.73 -30.33 -24.23
C GLU A 62 -1.40 -31.36 -23.30
N GLN A 63 -0.71 -31.79 -22.25
CA GLN A 63 -1.28 -32.68 -21.22
C GLN A 63 -2.43 -31.99 -20.47
N ALA A 64 -2.24 -30.74 -20.08
CA ALA A 64 -3.27 -29.94 -19.41
C ALA A 64 -4.48 -29.73 -20.32
N ARG A 65 -4.28 -29.51 -21.62
CA ARG A 65 -5.33 -29.33 -22.63
C ARG A 65 -6.17 -30.59 -22.81
N ALA A 66 -5.55 -31.76 -22.76
CA ALA A 66 -6.26 -33.04 -22.85
C ALA A 66 -7.18 -33.29 -21.64
N LEU A 67 -6.84 -32.73 -20.47
CA LEU A 67 -7.58 -32.89 -19.22
C LEU A 67 -8.59 -31.77 -18.96
N ARG A 68 -8.36 -30.56 -19.49
CA ARG A 68 -9.20 -29.36 -19.30
C ARG A 68 -9.19 -28.47 -20.55
N LEU A 69 -10.38 -28.18 -21.09
CA LEU A 69 -10.58 -27.29 -22.25
C LEU A 69 -10.41 -25.79 -21.92
N GLU A 70 -10.38 -25.42 -20.65
CA GLU A 70 -10.36 -24.03 -20.15
C GLU A 70 -8.94 -23.53 -19.82
N LEU A 71 -7.95 -23.86 -20.65
CA LEU A 71 -6.63 -23.24 -20.52
C LEU A 71 -6.76 -21.72 -20.71
N ALA A 72 -6.23 -20.95 -19.76
CA ALA A 72 -6.21 -19.49 -19.86
C ALA A 72 -5.46 -19.05 -21.13
N ALA A 73 -5.98 -18.00 -21.78
CA ALA A 73 -5.43 -17.46 -23.02
C ALA A 73 -3.93 -17.17 -22.92
N ASP A 74 -3.48 -16.66 -21.76
CA ASP A 74 -2.08 -16.33 -21.51
C ASP A 74 -1.13 -17.52 -21.65
N TYR A 75 -1.57 -18.73 -21.25
CA TYR A 75 -0.76 -19.95 -21.36
C TYR A 75 -0.62 -20.40 -22.81
N LEU A 76 -1.68 -20.28 -23.60
CA LEU A 76 -1.67 -20.61 -25.03
C LEU A 76 -0.85 -19.59 -25.82
N VAL A 77 -0.91 -18.30 -25.46
CA VAL A 77 -0.07 -17.25 -26.04
C VAL A 77 1.41 -17.56 -25.78
N MET A 78 1.76 -17.92 -24.54
CA MET A 78 3.14 -18.30 -24.21
C MET A 78 3.56 -19.61 -24.92
N ALA A 79 2.65 -20.59 -25.06
CA ALA A 79 2.92 -21.82 -25.79
C ALA A 79 3.23 -21.54 -27.27
N ALA A 80 2.40 -20.73 -27.93
CA ALA A 80 2.62 -20.33 -29.32
C ALA A 80 3.95 -19.57 -29.47
N TRP A 81 4.26 -18.66 -28.54
CA TRP A 81 5.51 -17.92 -28.53
C TRP A 81 6.73 -18.84 -28.33
N LEU A 82 6.66 -19.82 -27.43
CA LEU A 82 7.74 -20.80 -27.20
C LEU A 82 7.89 -21.77 -28.39
N ALA A 83 6.79 -22.16 -29.04
CA ALA A 83 6.83 -22.96 -30.26
C ALA A 83 7.51 -22.19 -31.41
N TYR A 84 7.20 -20.90 -31.55
CA TYR A 84 7.89 -20.00 -32.49
C TYR A 84 9.39 -19.91 -32.18
N LEU A 85 9.74 -19.65 -30.91
CA LEU A 85 11.13 -19.57 -30.48
C LEU A 85 11.89 -20.89 -30.73
N LYS A 86 11.26 -22.03 -30.42
CA LYS A 86 11.80 -23.38 -30.70
C LYS A 86 12.09 -23.55 -32.19
N SER A 87 11.13 -23.23 -33.06
CA SER A 87 11.31 -23.34 -34.51
C SER A 87 12.50 -22.50 -34.99
N ARG A 88 12.61 -21.25 -34.52
CA ARG A 88 13.72 -20.36 -34.92
C ARG A 88 15.08 -20.77 -34.37
N LEU A 89 15.14 -21.39 -33.19
CA LEU A 89 16.40 -21.91 -32.64
C LEU A 89 16.90 -23.15 -33.37
N LEU A 90 16.01 -23.91 -34.02
CA LEU A 90 16.35 -25.14 -34.76
C LEU A 90 16.66 -24.89 -36.23
N LEU A 91 16.22 -23.76 -36.79
CA LEU A 91 16.46 -23.40 -38.18
C LEU A 91 17.75 -22.57 -38.33
N PRO A 92 18.46 -22.68 -39.46
CA PRO A 92 19.61 -21.81 -39.74
C PRO A 92 19.18 -20.35 -39.76
N GLU A 93 20.02 -19.47 -39.21
CA GLU A 93 19.72 -18.04 -39.09
C GLU A 93 19.49 -17.43 -40.48
N PRO A 94 18.34 -16.76 -40.72
CA PRO A 94 18.15 -16.01 -41.94
C PRO A 94 19.17 -14.86 -42.01
N PRO A 95 19.56 -14.40 -43.21
CA PRO A 95 20.43 -13.25 -43.36
C PRO A 95 19.89 -12.07 -42.56
N LYS A 96 20.79 -11.31 -41.89
CA LYS A 96 20.47 -10.23 -40.95
C LYS A 96 19.29 -9.39 -41.43
N GLY A 97 18.15 -9.54 -40.75
CA GLY A 97 16.95 -8.72 -40.92
C GLY A 97 16.80 -7.72 -39.78
N GLU A 98 15.67 -7.02 -39.74
CA GLU A 98 15.29 -6.10 -38.66
C GLU A 98 14.82 -6.83 -37.39
N GLU A 99 14.42 -8.10 -37.49
CA GLU A 99 13.98 -8.88 -36.35
C GLU A 99 15.15 -9.34 -35.46
N PRO A 100 14.98 -9.34 -34.12
CA PRO A 100 15.98 -9.85 -33.20
C PRO A 100 16.27 -11.34 -33.45
N SER A 101 17.52 -11.75 -33.21
CA SER A 101 17.92 -13.15 -33.39
C SER A 101 17.19 -14.06 -32.40
N ALA A 102 17.10 -15.36 -32.72
CA ALA A 102 16.53 -16.34 -31.82
C ALA A 102 17.30 -16.41 -30.48
N ALA A 103 18.62 -16.21 -30.53
CA ALA A 103 19.47 -16.14 -29.34
C ALA A 103 19.16 -14.91 -28.46
N ASP A 104 18.88 -13.76 -29.07
CA ASP A 104 18.50 -12.54 -28.33
C ASP A 104 17.14 -12.71 -27.65
N LEU A 105 16.16 -13.28 -28.35
CA LEU A 105 14.85 -13.59 -27.80
C LEU A 105 14.96 -14.55 -26.60
N ALA A 106 15.74 -15.62 -26.74
CA ALA A 106 16.02 -16.56 -25.66
C ALA A 106 16.70 -15.88 -24.46
N THR A 107 17.67 -15.00 -24.71
CA THR A 107 18.37 -14.22 -23.67
C THR A 107 17.40 -13.28 -22.94
N SER A 108 16.51 -12.62 -23.68
CA SER A 108 15.49 -11.73 -23.11
C SER A 108 14.55 -12.47 -22.16
N LEU A 109 14.15 -13.69 -22.53
CA LEU A 109 13.32 -14.55 -21.68
C LEU A 109 14.06 -14.99 -20.43
N ALA A 110 15.31 -15.44 -20.57
CA ALA A 110 16.14 -15.82 -19.43
C ALA A 110 16.28 -14.67 -18.42
N LEU A 111 16.47 -13.44 -18.91
CA LEU A 111 16.52 -12.25 -18.07
C LEU A 111 15.19 -11.97 -17.36
N ARG A 112 14.04 -12.16 -18.03
CA ARG A 112 12.71 -12.02 -17.42
C ARG A 112 12.51 -13.06 -16.31
N LEU A 113 12.86 -14.32 -16.54
CA LEU A 113 12.76 -15.38 -15.53
C LEU A 113 13.67 -15.09 -14.33
N ARG A 114 14.89 -14.61 -14.55
CA ARG A 114 15.81 -14.21 -13.47
C ARG A 114 15.26 -13.05 -12.64
N ARG A 115 14.64 -12.05 -13.28
CA ARG A 115 13.99 -10.94 -12.57
C ARG A 115 12.83 -11.45 -11.73
N LEU A 116 11.98 -12.32 -12.30
CA LEU A 116 10.87 -12.92 -11.57
C LEU A 116 11.37 -13.72 -10.36
N GLU A 117 12.44 -14.49 -10.51
CA GLU A 117 13.05 -15.21 -9.38
C GLU A 117 13.53 -14.26 -8.27
N ALA A 118 14.26 -13.22 -8.63
CA ALA A 118 14.75 -12.23 -7.67
C ALA A 118 13.60 -11.56 -6.91
N ILE A 119 12.52 -11.22 -7.62
CA ILE A 119 11.30 -10.66 -7.02
C ILE A 119 10.64 -11.68 -6.09
N ARG A 120 10.47 -12.94 -6.51
CA ARG A 120 9.92 -14.01 -5.66
C ARG A 120 10.76 -14.27 -4.41
N ALA A 121 12.08 -14.17 -4.51
CA ALA A 121 12.98 -14.30 -3.37
C ALA A 121 12.83 -13.11 -2.40
N ALA A 122 12.76 -11.88 -2.92
CA ALA A 122 12.51 -10.69 -2.12
C ALA A 122 11.13 -10.74 -1.45
N ALA A 123 10.10 -11.16 -2.17
CA ALA A 123 8.74 -11.33 -1.66
C ALA A 123 8.71 -12.36 -0.52
N ARG A 124 9.37 -13.51 -0.67
CA ARG A 124 9.51 -14.51 0.40
C ARG A 124 10.21 -13.95 1.63
N ARG A 125 11.30 -13.20 1.45
CA ARG A 125 12.03 -12.54 2.55
C ARG A 125 11.20 -11.47 3.25
N LEU A 126 10.30 -10.81 2.52
CA LEU A 126 9.39 -9.81 3.09
C LEU A 126 8.25 -10.50 3.86
N ALA A 127 7.67 -11.55 3.27
CA ALA A 127 6.60 -12.34 3.87
C ALA A 127 7.05 -13.07 5.15
N SER A 128 8.34 -13.40 5.28
CA SER A 128 8.89 -14.00 6.50
C SER A 128 9.20 -13.02 7.62
N ARG A 129 8.94 -11.71 7.44
CA ARG A 129 9.14 -10.72 8.51
C ARG A 129 7.92 -10.69 9.43
N GLU A 130 8.20 -10.51 10.72
CA GLU A 130 7.17 -10.26 11.72
C GLU A 130 6.40 -8.97 11.39
N ARG A 131 5.07 -9.08 11.42
CA ARG A 131 4.15 -7.99 11.09
C ARG A 131 3.68 -7.34 12.38
N LEU A 132 3.84 -6.01 12.45
CA LEU A 132 3.30 -5.22 13.56
C LEU A 132 1.76 -5.34 13.60
N GLY A 133 1.22 -5.64 14.78
CA GLY A 133 -0.20 -5.90 15.00
C GLY A 133 -0.65 -7.33 14.70
N GLN A 134 0.25 -8.21 14.22
CA GLN A 134 -0.05 -9.65 14.05
C GLN A 134 0.95 -10.51 14.84
N ASP A 135 2.23 -10.40 14.52
CA ASP A 135 3.30 -11.19 15.16
C ASP A 135 3.96 -10.42 16.30
N VAL A 136 4.13 -9.10 16.13
CA VAL A 136 4.71 -8.19 17.13
C VAL A 136 3.78 -7.04 17.42
N PHE A 137 3.74 -6.56 18.66
CA PHE A 137 2.89 -5.43 19.06
C PHE A 137 3.75 -4.27 19.55
N ALA A 138 3.35 -3.04 19.20
CA ALA A 138 4.04 -1.84 19.68
C ALA A 138 3.85 -1.71 21.20
N ARG A 139 4.85 -1.14 21.88
CA ARG A 139 4.68 -0.74 23.28
C ARG A 139 3.58 0.33 23.36
N GLY A 140 2.75 0.27 24.39
CA GLY A 140 1.78 1.32 24.69
C GLY A 140 2.43 2.69 24.91
N ALA A 141 1.62 3.75 24.85
CA ALA A 141 2.10 5.11 25.11
C ALA A 141 2.79 5.15 26.49
N PRO A 142 4.02 5.67 26.59
CA PRO A 142 4.67 5.83 27.87
C PRO A 142 3.83 6.75 28.76
N GLU A 143 3.81 6.46 30.06
CA GLU A 143 3.18 7.35 31.03
C GLU A 143 3.82 8.74 30.92
N ALA A 144 2.98 9.75 30.69
CA ALA A 144 3.46 11.12 30.58
C ALA A 144 4.06 11.52 31.93
N VAL A 145 5.36 11.84 31.94
CA VAL A 145 5.99 12.46 33.11
C VAL A 145 5.40 13.85 33.23
N VAL A 146 4.34 13.96 34.03
CA VAL A 146 3.78 15.26 34.40
C VAL A 146 4.82 15.90 35.32
N ALA A 147 5.67 16.75 34.74
CA ALA A 147 6.44 17.71 35.49
C ALA A 147 5.44 18.68 36.15
N GLY A 148 4.86 18.25 37.27
CA GLY A 148 4.01 19.09 38.08
C GLY A 148 4.86 20.21 38.64
N ALA A 149 4.83 21.38 37.99
CA ALA A 149 5.19 22.61 38.67
C ALA A 149 4.17 22.76 39.81
N ARG A 150 4.55 22.36 41.03
CA ARG A 150 3.81 22.77 42.22
C ARG A 150 4.22 24.21 42.47
N PRO A 151 3.38 25.23 42.18
CA PRO A 151 3.72 26.59 42.54
C PRO A 151 3.82 26.64 44.06
N VAL A 152 5.03 26.85 44.57
CA VAL A 152 5.24 27.20 45.97
C VAL A 152 4.99 28.69 46.03
N TRP A 153 3.85 29.07 46.58
CA TRP A 153 3.53 30.48 46.81
C TRP A 153 4.28 30.95 48.05
N GLU A 154 5.26 31.80 47.85
CA GLU A 154 5.88 32.56 48.93
C GLU A 154 5.07 33.84 49.11
N ALA A 155 4.47 34.02 50.29
CA ALA A 155 3.70 35.20 50.64
C ALA A 155 3.91 35.52 52.11
N GLU A 156 4.04 36.81 52.42
CA GLU A 156 4.11 37.30 53.79
C GLU A 156 2.71 37.74 54.28
N LEU A 157 2.58 37.94 55.59
CA LEU A 157 1.33 38.44 56.18
C LEU A 157 0.90 39.78 55.54
N TYR A 158 1.85 40.61 55.15
CA TYR A 158 1.60 41.87 54.46
C TYR A 158 0.86 41.67 53.12
N ASP A 159 1.25 40.67 52.33
CA ASP A 159 0.64 40.37 51.04
C ASP A 159 -0.83 39.95 51.20
N LEU A 160 -1.11 39.13 52.22
CA LEU A 160 -2.47 38.70 52.53
C LEU A 160 -3.35 39.87 52.99
N LEU A 161 -2.82 40.73 53.87
CA LEU A 161 -3.55 41.91 54.35
C LEU A 161 -3.80 42.92 53.23
N SER A 162 -2.82 43.11 52.33
CA SER A 162 -2.93 43.99 51.18
C SER A 162 -3.97 43.49 50.17
N ALA A 163 -3.96 42.19 49.86
CA ALA A 163 -4.96 41.56 49.00
C ALA A 163 -6.38 41.65 49.59
N TYR A 164 -6.51 41.43 50.90
CA TYR A 164 -7.79 41.57 51.60
C TYR A 164 -8.31 43.01 51.56
N ALA A 165 -7.44 44.00 51.83
CA ALA A 165 -7.81 45.41 51.79
C ALA A 165 -8.29 45.83 50.39
N GLN A 166 -7.56 45.45 49.34
CA GLN A 166 -7.95 45.69 47.94
C GLN A 166 -9.32 45.07 47.61
N GLN A 167 -9.54 43.82 48.03
CA GLN A 167 -10.82 43.14 47.80
C GLN A 167 -11.99 43.80 48.54
N ARG A 168 -11.75 44.28 49.77
CA ARG A 168 -12.75 45.01 50.57
C ARG A 168 -13.09 46.36 49.95
N MET A 169 -12.10 47.13 49.50
CA MET A 169 -12.33 48.43 48.85
C MET A 169 -13.18 48.29 47.58
N LYS A 170 -12.92 47.26 46.76
CA LYS A 170 -13.76 46.95 45.59
C LYS A 170 -15.23 46.66 45.94
N ARG A 171 -15.48 46.01 47.09
CA ARG A 171 -16.85 45.72 47.56
C ARG A 171 -17.54 46.91 48.24
N VAL A 172 -16.79 47.83 48.85
CA VAL A 172 -17.35 49.01 49.54
C VAL A 172 -17.85 50.07 48.54
N GLN A 173 -17.35 50.12 47.32
CA GLN A 173 -17.87 50.99 46.25
C GLN A 173 -19.11 50.42 45.53
N GLY A 174 -19.81 49.46 46.11
CA GLY A 174 -21.11 49.00 45.60
C GLY A 174 -22.15 50.11 45.69
N HIS A 175 -22.70 50.51 44.55
CA HIS A 175 -23.72 51.56 44.34
C HIS A 175 -24.66 51.78 45.54
N ILE A 176 -24.58 52.96 46.19
CA ILE A 176 -25.63 53.44 47.08
C ILE A 176 -26.72 54.04 46.19
N SER A 177 -27.79 53.30 45.91
CA SER A 177 -29.02 53.91 45.40
C SER A 177 -29.82 54.45 46.57
N VAL A 178 -29.94 55.77 46.66
CA VAL A 178 -30.89 56.40 47.58
C VAL A 178 -32.27 56.15 46.99
N GLY A 179 -33.05 55.25 47.59
CA GLY A 179 -34.42 55.00 47.16
C GLY A 179 -35.22 56.31 47.19
N GLN A 180 -35.85 56.67 46.07
CA GLN A 180 -36.70 57.84 46.03
C GLN A 180 -37.83 57.66 47.06
N ARG A 181 -37.90 58.57 48.03
CA ARG A 181 -39.00 58.62 48.98
C ARG A 181 -40.27 58.97 48.21
N VAL A 182 -41.22 58.04 48.19
CA VAL A 182 -42.57 58.31 47.71
C VAL A 182 -43.20 59.28 48.71
N VAL A 183 -43.43 60.51 48.27
CA VAL A 183 -44.16 61.50 49.05
C VAL A 183 -45.56 61.53 48.46
N TRP A 184 -46.56 61.05 49.22
CA TRP A 184 -47.95 61.19 48.80
C TRP A 184 -48.34 62.67 48.82
N SER A 185 -49.04 63.10 47.78
CA SER A 185 -49.68 64.40 47.82
C SER A 185 -50.86 64.34 48.80
N LEU A 186 -51.17 65.45 49.48
CA LEU A 186 -52.25 65.53 50.48
C LEU A 186 -53.62 65.06 49.98
N VAL A 187 -53.81 64.99 48.65
CA VAL A 187 -55.03 64.52 48.00
C VAL A 187 -55.14 62.99 48.02
N GLU A 188 -54.01 62.28 47.92
CA GLU A 188 -53.96 60.81 47.84
C GLU A 188 -54.08 60.13 49.21
N ALA A 189 -53.85 60.86 50.31
CA ALA A 189 -53.90 60.31 51.67
C ALA A 189 -55.30 60.36 52.33
N ARG A 190 -56.35 60.75 51.59
CA ARG A 190 -57.70 61.00 52.14
C ARG A 190 -58.75 59.91 51.81
N GLU A 191 -58.40 58.87 51.06
CA GLU A 191 -59.17 57.61 51.00
C GLU A 191 -58.51 56.55 51.88
#